data_AF-A0A957FZ26-F1
#
_entry.id   AF-A0A957FZ26-F1
#
_cell.length_a   1.000
_cell.length_b   1.000
_cell.length_c   1.000
_cell.angle_alpha   90.00
_cell.angle_beta   90.00
_cell.angle_gamma   90.00
#
_symmetry.space_group_name_H-M   'P 1'
#
loop_
_entity.id
_entity.type
_entity.pdbx_description
1 polymer ?
#
loop_
_entity_poly.entity_id
_entity_poly.type
_entity_poly.pdbx_seq_one_letter_code
_entity_poly.pdbx_strand_id
1 'polypeptide(L)'
;MMAIQFSRTRWQKYLLLALALILVVMMLVQKARYQRADAQATTLQCTSGPTFNLTATDGHITMPDGNSIYMWGFADDDGSGEFQMPGPTLCVNEGDTVTVNLTNDLAEPVSVVFPGQANVAAALVSGAGNNGLFTLEANPGDTV
;
A
#
# COMPACT_ATOMS: atom_id res chain seq x y z
N MET A 1 69.44 -29.38 -2.04
CA MET A 1 68.67 -28.62 -1.03
C MET A 1 68.05 -27.42 -1.72
N MET A 2 66.74 -27.42 -2.00
CA MET A 2 66.04 -26.25 -2.52
C MET A 2 64.54 -26.39 -2.22
N ALA A 3 64.00 -25.52 -1.34
CA ALA A 3 62.62 -25.56 -0.88
C ALA A 3 61.77 -24.51 -1.61
N ILE A 4 60.64 -24.94 -2.16
CA ILE A 4 59.67 -24.11 -2.87
C ILE A 4 58.67 -23.55 -1.85
N GLN A 5 58.74 -22.25 -1.56
CA GLN A 5 57.79 -21.58 -0.66
C GLN A 5 56.51 -21.19 -1.42
N PHE A 6 55.44 -21.96 -1.21
CA PHE A 6 54.12 -21.77 -1.83
C PHE A 6 53.42 -20.50 -1.30
N SER A 7 52.95 -19.63 -2.20
CA SER A 7 52.50 -18.25 -1.93
C SER A 7 51.14 -18.12 -1.23
N ARG A 8 51.05 -18.55 0.04
CA ARG A 8 49.83 -18.42 0.88
C ARG A 8 49.30 -16.97 0.96
N THR A 9 50.20 -15.99 0.88
CA THR A 9 49.89 -14.55 0.92
C THR A 9 49.23 -14.01 -0.35
N ARG A 10 49.44 -14.64 -1.52
CA ARG A 10 48.80 -14.22 -2.77
C ARG A 10 47.34 -14.63 -2.81
N TRP A 11 47.04 -15.86 -2.39
CA TRP A 11 45.67 -16.40 -2.33
C TRP A 11 44.82 -15.70 -1.28
N GLN A 12 45.39 -15.37 -0.11
CA GLN A 12 44.69 -14.58 0.90
C GLN A 12 44.27 -13.19 0.41
N LYS A 13 45.09 -12.50 -0.41
CA LYS A 13 44.74 -11.18 -0.95
C LYS A 13 43.54 -11.23 -1.89
N TYR A 14 43.47 -12.24 -2.77
CA TYR A 14 42.31 -12.42 -3.66
C TYR A 14 41.04 -12.78 -2.89
N LEU A 15 41.17 -13.58 -1.82
CA LEU A 15 40.05 -13.97 -0.96
C LEU A 15 39.48 -12.76 -0.20
N LEU A 16 40.36 -11.88 0.32
CA LEU A 16 39.95 -10.63 0.98
C LEU A 16 39.32 -9.62 0.00
N LEU A 17 39.84 -9.51 -1.22
CA LEU A 17 39.27 -8.62 -2.25
C LEU A 17 37.88 -9.10 -2.69
N ALA A 18 37.66 -10.40 -2.84
CA ALA A 18 36.36 -10.96 -3.19
C ALA A 18 35.31 -10.73 -2.07
N LEU A 19 35.69 -10.93 -0.80
CA LEU A 19 34.81 -10.66 0.35
C LEU A 19 34.44 -9.16 0.46
N ALA A 20 35.42 -8.27 0.25
CA ALA A 20 35.15 -6.83 0.24
C ALA A 20 34.18 -6.43 -0.88
N LEU A 21 34.33 -7.02 -2.07
CA LEU A 21 33.46 -6.75 -3.21
C LEU A 21 32.02 -7.27 -2.98
N ILE A 22 31.86 -8.43 -2.34
CA ILE A 22 30.55 -8.97 -1.95
C ILE A 22 29.87 -8.06 -0.91
N LEU A 23 30.62 -7.57 0.09
CA LEU A 23 30.09 -6.64 1.08
C LEU A 23 29.65 -5.31 0.46
N VAL A 24 30.41 -4.76 -0.50
CA VAL A 24 30.03 -3.54 -1.22
C VAL A 24 28.76 -3.76 -2.04
N VAL A 25 28.64 -4.89 -2.75
CA VAL A 25 27.42 -5.23 -3.50
C VAL A 25 26.22 -5.39 -2.57
N MET A 26 26.37 -6.04 -1.41
CA MET A 26 25.30 -6.14 -0.42
C MET A 26 24.87 -4.77 0.12
N MET A 27 25.81 -3.86 0.40
CA MET A 27 25.49 -2.49 0.84
C MET A 27 24.76 -1.69 -0.25
N LEU A 28 25.11 -1.88 -1.53
CA LEU A 28 24.41 -1.24 -2.65
C LEU A 28 22.98 -1.78 -2.82
N VAL A 29 22.78 -3.09 -2.62
CA VAL A 29 21.43 -3.70 -2.63
C VAL A 29 20.59 -3.23 -1.43
N GLN A 30 21.22 -2.99 -0.27
CA GLN A 30 20.54 -2.44 0.91
C GLN A 30 20.08 -0.99 0.72
N LYS A 31 20.87 -0.13 0.06
CA LYS A 31 20.46 1.26 -0.24
C LYS A 31 19.15 1.34 -1.04
N ALA A 32 18.91 0.41 -1.96
CA ALA A 32 17.67 0.33 -2.74
C ALA A 32 16.44 -0.11 -1.91
N ARG A 33 16.65 -0.78 -0.77
CA ARG A 33 15.57 -1.20 0.15
C ARG A 33 15.33 -0.23 1.30
N TYR A 34 16.28 0.66 1.59
CA TYR A 34 16.18 1.64 2.67
C TYR A 34 15.25 2.82 2.37
N GLN A 35 14.71 2.94 1.15
CA GLN A 35 13.83 4.05 0.76
C GLN A 35 12.35 3.85 1.11
N ARG A 36 11.99 2.89 1.97
CA ARG A 36 10.61 2.76 2.47
C ARG A 36 10.55 3.07 3.97
N ALA A 37 10.81 4.32 4.28
CA ALA A 37 10.41 4.94 5.53
C ALA A 37 10.32 6.44 5.28
N ASP A 38 9.50 6.83 4.28
CA ASP A 38 9.07 8.21 4.21
C ASP A 38 8.09 8.41 5.36
N ALA A 39 8.60 9.06 6.41
CA ALA A 39 7.74 9.73 7.38
C ALA A 39 6.92 10.74 6.59
N GLN A 40 5.67 10.38 6.27
CA GLN A 40 4.75 11.24 5.55
C GLN A 40 4.61 12.55 6.33
N ALA A 41 5.16 13.63 5.77
CA ALA A 41 4.92 14.96 6.26
C ALA A 41 3.40 15.22 6.20
N THR A 42 2.84 15.71 7.30
CA THR A 42 1.42 16.07 7.49
C THR A 42 0.99 17.22 6.58
N THR A 43 0.87 16.96 5.28
CA THR A 43 -0.06 17.65 4.40
C THR A 43 -1.21 16.69 4.14
N LEU A 44 -2.46 17.13 4.29
CA LEU A 44 -3.63 16.36 3.83
C LEU A 44 -3.46 16.13 2.32
N GLN A 45 -2.92 14.98 1.96
CA GLN A 45 -2.81 14.56 0.57
C GLN A 45 -4.20 14.06 0.19
N CYS A 46 -4.94 14.90 -0.53
CA CYS A 46 -6.22 14.49 -1.08
C CYS A 46 -6.09 14.19 -2.57
N THR A 47 -6.84 13.20 -3.01
CA THR A 47 -6.98 12.87 -4.42
C THR A 47 -8.09 13.74 -4.97
N SER A 48 -7.84 14.39 -6.12
CA SER A 48 -8.74 15.39 -6.69
C SER A 48 -9.35 14.86 -7.98
N GLY A 49 -10.66 15.05 -8.14
CA GLY A 49 -11.39 14.66 -9.34
C GLY A 49 -12.83 14.30 -9.01
N PRO A 50 -13.69 14.09 -10.01
CA PRO A 50 -15.04 13.62 -9.79
C PRO A 50 -15.13 12.09 -9.72
N THR A 51 -14.06 11.35 -10.01
CA THR A 51 -14.07 9.89 -10.01
C THR A 51 -12.92 9.36 -9.17
N PHE A 52 -13.21 8.38 -8.32
CA PHE A 52 -12.26 7.77 -7.40
C PHE A 52 -12.39 6.25 -7.42
N ASN A 53 -11.26 5.57 -7.42
CA ASN A 53 -11.18 4.11 -7.31
C ASN A 53 -10.66 3.76 -5.92
N LEU A 54 -11.50 3.11 -5.13
CA LEU A 54 -11.17 2.69 -3.78
C LEU A 54 -11.18 1.17 -3.69
N THR A 55 -10.27 0.65 -2.88
CA THR A 55 -10.27 -0.76 -2.51
C THR A 55 -10.49 -0.92 -1.00
N ALA A 56 -11.54 -1.63 -0.60
CA ALA A 56 -11.69 -2.10 0.78
C ALA A 56 -10.66 -3.20 1.02
N THR A 57 -9.74 -2.94 1.96
CA THR A 57 -8.60 -3.81 2.23
C THR A 57 -8.25 -3.77 3.72
N ASP A 58 -7.25 -4.55 4.12
CA ASP A 58 -6.75 -4.58 5.48
C ASP A 58 -5.31 -4.10 5.61
N GLY A 59 -4.94 -3.77 6.84
CA GLY A 59 -3.60 -3.33 7.16
C GLY A 59 -3.35 -3.35 8.65
N HIS A 60 -2.15 -2.88 8.99
CA HIS A 60 -1.71 -2.77 10.37
C HIS A 60 -1.29 -1.33 10.66
N ILE A 61 -1.76 -0.79 11.78
CA ILE A 61 -1.26 0.48 12.33
C ILE A 61 -0.35 0.21 13.51
N THR A 62 0.71 1.01 13.66
CA THR A 62 1.58 0.96 14.83
C THR A 62 1.16 2.03 15.83
N MET A 63 0.93 1.62 17.07
CA MET A 63 0.57 2.52 18.16
C MET A 63 1.81 3.12 18.82
N PRO A 64 1.67 4.22 19.57
CA PRO A 64 2.81 4.87 20.25
C PRO A 64 3.52 4.00 21.29
N ASP A 65 2.86 2.95 21.78
CA ASP A 65 3.42 1.97 22.71
C ASP A 65 4.22 0.85 21.99
N GLY A 66 4.31 0.90 20.66
CA GLY A 66 4.99 -0.08 19.82
C GLY A 66 4.15 -1.30 19.49
N ASN A 67 2.90 -1.39 19.95
CA ASN A 67 1.99 -2.46 19.57
C ASN A 67 1.41 -2.22 18.17
N SER A 68 0.99 -3.30 17.49
CA SER A 68 0.40 -3.23 16.16
C SER A 68 -1.06 -3.68 16.20
N ILE A 69 -1.95 -2.90 15.60
CA ILE A 69 -3.37 -3.23 15.47
C ILE A 69 -3.66 -3.59 14.01
N TYR A 70 -4.21 -4.79 13.79
CA TYR A 70 -4.86 -5.19 12.53
C TYR A 70 -6.23 -4.53 12.40
N MET A 71 -6.53 -3.99 11.23
CA MET A 71 -7.79 -3.32 10.95
C MET A 71 -8.11 -3.28 9.46
N TRP A 72 -9.38 -3.07 9.15
CA TRP A 72 -9.88 -2.81 7.80
C TRP A 72 -9.99 -1.32 7.53
N GLY A 73 -9.89 -0.96 6.26
CA GLY A 73 -9.92 0.41 5.79
C GLY A 73 -10.01 0.46 4.28
N PHE A 74 -9.73 1.64 3.72
CA PHE A 74 -9.74 1.86 2.28
C PHE A 74 -8.35 2.24 1.81
N ALA A 75 -7.97 1.69 0.66
CA ALA A 75 -6.88 2.18 -0.17
C ALA A 75 -7.45 3.07 -1.27
N ASP A 76 -6.65 4.05 -1.68
CA ASP A 76 -6.92 4.90 -2.84
C ASP A 76 -6.06 4.44 -4.01
N ASP A 77 -6.68 3.79 -4.98
CA ASP A 77 -6.01 3.20 -6.15
C ASP A 77 -5.53 4.26 -7.15
N ASP A 78 -6.10 5.47 -7.08
CA ASP A 78 -5.63 6.63 -7.85
C ASP A 78 -4.48 7.37 -7.12
N GLY A 79 -4.24 7.04 -5.85
CA GLY A 79 -3.22 7.59 -4.98
C GLY A 79 -2.07 6.62 -4.70
N SER A 80 -1.89 6.24 -3.43
CA SER A 80 -0.80 5.35 -3.00
C SER A 80 -1.08 3.87 -3.30
N GLY A 81 -2.34 3.47 -3.47
CA GLY A 81 -2.76 2.07 -3.57
C GLY A 81 -2.50 1.25 -2.30
N GLU A 82 -2.23 1.92 -1.18
CA GLU A 82 -1.93 1.28 0.11
C GLU A 82 -3.07 1.55 1.09
N PHE A 83 -3.28 0.62 2.02
CA PHE A 83 -4.20 0.79 3.16
C PHE A 83 -3.96 2.13 3.88
N GLN A 84 -5.02 2.89 4.17
CA GLN A 84 -4.94 4.16 4.90
C GLN A 84 -5.79 4.17 6.17
N MET A 85 -5.26 4.81 7.21
CA MET A 85 -5.98 5.12 8.45
C MET A 85 -5.65 6.55 8.93
N PRO A 86 -6.61 7.48 9.00
CA PRO A 86 -7.99 7.36 8.47
C PRO A 86 -8.00 7.12 6.96
N GLY A 87 -9.17 6.76 6.42
CA GLY A 87 -9.31 6.50 4.98
C GLY A 87 -9.03 7.72 4.09
N PRO A 88 -8.95 7.52 2.76
CA PRO A 88 -8.54 8.54 1.80
C PRO A 88 -9.40 9.81 1.86
N THR A 89 -8.75 10.96 1.67
CA THR A 89 -9.44 12.25 1.52
C THR A 89 -9.73 12.51 0.05
N LEU A 90 -11.02 12.60 -0.30
CA LEU A 90 -11.47 12.85 -1.67
C LEU A 90 -11.84 14.33 -1.84
N CYS A 91 -11.15 15.03 -2.73
CA CYS A 91 -11.32 16.45 -3.01
C CYS A 91 -12.14 16.63 -4.30
N VAL A 92 -13.26 17.35 -4.19
CA VAL A 92 -14.19 17.62 -5.29
C VAL A 92 -14.55 19.09 -5.32
N ASN A 93 -15.09 19.58 -6.43
CA ASN A 93 -15.68 20.90 -6.50
C ASN A 93 -17.19 20.84 -6.23
N GLU A 94 -17.74 21.95 -5.76
CA GLU A 94 -19.20 22.06 -5.61
C GLU A 94 -19.89 21.90 -6.97
N GLY A 95 -20.96 21.10 -6.99
CA GLY A 95 -21.72 20.80 -8.20
C GLY A 95 -21.19 19.61 -9.00
N ASP A 96 -20.04 19.04 -8.63
CA ASP A 96 -19.54 17.82 -9.26
C ASP A 96 -20.49 16.63 -9.01
N THR A 97 -20.75 15.86 -10.05
CA THR A 97 -21.31 14.51 -9.89
C THR A 97 -20.15 13.56 -9.59
N VAL A 98 -20.10 13.05 -8.36
CA VAL A 98 -18.99 12.22 -7.88
C VAL A 98 -19.31 10.75 -8.12
N THR A 99 -18.34 10.02 -8.68
CA THR A 99 -18.37 8.56 -8.86
C THR A 99 -17.29 7.94 -7.99
N VAL A 100 -17.66 6.95 -7.17
CA VAL A 100 -16.70 6.15 -6.41
C VAL A 100 -16.90 4.70 -6.82
N ASN A 101 -15.86 4.09 -7.38
CA ASN A 101 -15.83 2.66 -7.65
C ASN A 101 -15.21 1.97 -6.45
N LEU A 102 -15.97 1.16 -5.72
CA LEU A 102 -15.49 0.43 -4.55
C LEU A 102 -15.25 -1.03 -4.90
N THR A 103 -13.99 -1.45 -4.95
CA THR A 103 -13.60 -2.86 -5.07
C THR A 103 -13.37 -3.46 -3.69
N ASN A 104 -13.78 -4.71 -3.48
CA ASN A 104 -13.61 -5.37 -2.19
C ASN A 104 -12.56 -6.48 -2.23
N ASP A 105 -11.44 -6.30 -1.51
CA ASP A 105 -10.38 -7.29 -1.35
C ASP A 105 -10.48 -8.05 -0.01
N LEU A 106 -11.53 -7.78 0.78
CA LEU A 106 -11.80 -8.48 2.03
C LEU A 106 -12.67 -9.72 1.80
N ALA A 107 -12.63 -10.64 2.76
CA ALA A 107 -13.44 -11.87 2.72
C ALA A 107 -14.92 -11.66 3.10
N GLU A 108 -15.29 -10.48 3.60
CA GLU A 108 -16.64 -10.12 3.98
C GLU A 108 -17.24 -9.09 3.01
N PRO A 109 -18.56 -9.07 2.78
CA PRO A 109 -19.20 -8.00 2.01
C PRO A 109 -18.96 -6.62 2.63
N VAL A 110 -18.66 -5.63 1.79
CA VAL A 110 -18.36 -4.26 2.23
C VAL A 110 -19.21 -3.26 1.46
N SER A 111 -19.59 -2.19 2.14
CA SER A 111 -20.20 -1.02 1.52
C SER A 111 -19.68 0.29 2.11
N VAL A 112 -20.01 1.41 1.47
CA VAL A 112 -19.63 2.75 1.89
C VAL A 112 -20.84 3.69 1.89
N VAL A 113 -20.89 4.58 2.88
CA VAL A 113 -21.94 5.61 2.99
C VAL A 113 -21.27 6.98 2.91
N PHE A 114 -21.92 7.93 2.22
CA PHE A 114 -21.49 9.31 2.10
C PHE A 114 -22.48 10.26 2.78
N PRO A 115 -22.36 10.49 4.11
CA PRO A 115 -23.25 11.38 4.83
C PRO A 115 -23.17 12.82 4.30
N GLY A 116 -24.30 13.52 4.30
CA GLY A 116 -24.37 14.92 3.87
C GLY A 116 -24.40 15.14 2.35
N GLN A 117 -24.19 14.09 1.56
CA GLN A 117 -24.37 14.14 0.11
C GLN A 117 -25.80 13.76 -0.27
N ALA A 118 -26.36 14.45 -1.26
CA ALA A 118 -27.69 14.17 -1.78
C ALA A 118 -27.62 13.25 -3.00
N ASN A 119 -28.70 12.50 -3.24
CA ASN A 119 -28.86 11.65 -4.43
C ASN A 119 -27.75 10.58 -4.62
N VAL A 120 -27.21 10.06 -3.52
CA VAL A 120 -26.25 8.95 -3.56
C VAL A 120 -26.98 7.68 -3.99
N ALA A 121 -26.53 7.09 -5.10
CA ALA A 121 -27.02 5.81 -5.61
C ALA A 121 -25.84 4.86 -5.81
N ALA A 122 -26.06 3.58 -5.58
CA ALA A 122 -25.08 2.52 -5.79
C ALA A 122 -25.56 1.56 -6.86
N ALA A 123 -24.64 1.07 -7.69
CA ALA A 123 -24.95 0.14 -8.77
C ALA A 123 -23.76 -0.82 -8.94
N LEU A 124 -24.07 -2.06 -9.28
CA LEU A 124 -23.03 -3.05 -9.52
C LEU A 124 -22.17 -2.65 -10.73
N VAL A 125 -20.85 -2.57 -10.54
CA VAL A 125 -19.88 -2.38 -11.64
C VAL A 125 -19.41 -3.74 -12.15
N SER A 126 -19.05 -4.66 -11.25
CA SER A 126 -18.67 -6.03 -11.60
C SER A 126 -18.99 -7.00 -10.46
N GLY A 127 -19.30 -8.26 -10.81
CA GLY A 127 -19.60 -9.31 -9.82
C GLY A 127 -21.08 -9.63 -9.65
N ALA A 128 -21.51 -9.95 -8.44
CA ALA A 128 -22.92 -10.20 -8.10
C ALA A 128 -23.50 -9.12 -7.17
N GLY A 129 -22.67 -8.52 -6.31
CA GLY A 129 -23.06 -7.63 -5.23
C GLY A 129 -24.01 -8.28 -4.21
N ASN A 130 -24.35 -7.55 -3.15
CA ASN A 130 -25.49 -7.85 -2.28
C ASN A 130 -26.28 -6.57 -1.99
N ASN A 131 -27.60 -6.68 -1.89
CA ASN A 131 -28.41 -5.56 -1.40
C ASN A 131 -28.17 -5.39 0.11
N GLY A 132 -27.37 -4.40 0.49
CA GLY A 132 -27.16 -4.04 1.88
C GLY A 132 -28.30 -3.21 2.46
N LEU A 133 -28.26 -2.97 3.78
CA LEU A 133 -29.30 -2.24 4.49
C LEU A 133 -29.36 -0.74 4.10
N PHE A 134 -28.20 -0.14 3.82
CA PHE A 134 -28.06 1.29 3.52
C PHE A 134 -27.66 1.57 2.07
N THR A 135 -26.86 0.69 1.49
CA THR A 135 -26.32 0.82 0.12
C THR A 135 -25.99 -0.59 -0.41
N LEU A 136 -25.68 -0.71 -1.70
CA LEU A 136 -25.23 -1.97 -2.30
C LEU A 136 -23.86 -2.34 -1.71
N GLU A 137 -23.68 -3.61 -1.37
CA GLU A 137 -22.43 -4.18 -0.88
C GLU A 137 -21.68 -4.86 -2.03
N ALA A 138 -20.37 -4.67 -2.09
CA ALA A 138 -19.47 -5.48 -2.89
C ALA A 138 -19.16 -6.77 -2.12
N ASN A 139 -19.45 -7.94 -2.72
CA ASN A 139 -18.91 -9.21 -2.24
C ASN A 139 -17.38 -9.24 -2.38
N PRO A 140 -16.70 -10.21 -1.75
CA PRO A 140 -15.28 -10.45 -2.01
C PRO A 140 -14.98 -10.56 -3.51
N GLY A 141 -14.13 -9.67 -4.01
CA GLY A 141 -13.72 -9.56 -5.42
C GLY A 141 -14.66 -8.77 -6.34
N ASP A 142 -15.81 -8.30 -5.85
CA ASP A 142 -16.76 -7.50 -6.63
C ASP A 142 -16.40 -6.00 -6.59
N THR A 143 -16.98 -5.25 -7.53
CA THR A 143 -16.93 -3.77 -7.54
C THR A 143 -18.35 -3.20 -7.61
N VAL A 144 -18.66 -2.24 -6.75
CA VAL A 144 -19.93 -1.48 -6.71
C VAL A 144 -19.71 0.02 -6.81
#